data_AF-A0A917DYK1-F1
#
_entry.id   AF-A0A917DYK1-F1
#
_cell.length_a   1.000
_cell.length_b   1.000
_cell.length_c   1.000
_cell.angle_alpha   90.00
_cell.angle_beta   90.00
_cell.angle_gamma   90.00
#
_symmetry.space_group_name_H-M   'P 1'
#
loop_
_entity.id
_entity.type
_entity.pdbx_description
1 polymer ?
#
loop_
_entity_poly.entity_id
_entity_poly.type
_entity_poly.pdbx_seq_one_letter_code
_entity_poly.pdbx_strand_id
1 'polypeptide(L)'
;METVYGDQAGATKGTNPHKPGRKSYHPLLAFEGQIRLNLNAVLRPGNTHFSTDAADFVQQTFKLLGERKVKFARFDKGFGGEEFYSL
;
A
#
# COMPACT_ATOMS: atom_id res chain seq x y z
N MET A 1 8.77 2.89 2.96
CA MET A 1 9.05 4.22 2.37
C MET A 1 10.20 4.02 1.42
N GLU A 2 9.97 4.19 0.13
CA GLU A 2 10.99 3.94 -0.90
C GLU A 2 11.57 5.26 -1.37
N THR A 3 12.81 5.53 -0.96
CA THR A 3 13.52 6.78 -1.30
C THR A 3 13.90 6.80 -2.76
N VAL A 4 13.72 7.95 -3.41
CA VAL A 4 14.12 8.17 -4.79
C VAL A 4 15.18 9.25 -4.89
N TYR A 5 15.97 9.20 -5.96
CA TYR A 5 17.00 10.18 -6.28
C TYR A 5 16.60 10.87 -7.59
N GLY A 6 16.32 12.17 -7.52
CA GLY A 6 15.78 12.97 -8.63
C GLY A 6 14.33 13.41 -8.41
N ASP A 7 13.67 13.81 -9.50
CA ASP A 7 12.36 14.48 -9.49
C ASP A 7 11.26 13.62 -10.09
N GLN A 8 11.15 12.38 -9.63
CA GLN A 8 10.13 11.45 -10.07
C GLN A 8 8.73 11.98 -9.76
N ALA A 9 7.83 11.87 -10.74
CA ALA A 9 6.49 12.44 -10.66
C ALA A 9 5.67 11.79 -9.53
N GLY A 10 5.13 12.60 -8.61
CA GLY A 10 4.33 12.13 -7.48
C GLY A 10 5.15 11.73 -6.23
N ALA A 11 6.49 11.68 -6.32
CA ALA A 11 7.32 11.46 -5.14
C ALA A 11 7.38 12.73 -4.28
N THR A 12 7.13 12.58 -2.99
CA THR A 12 7.12 13.69 -2.02
C THR A 12 8.03 13.39 -0.84
N LYS A 13 8.45 14.42 -0.11
CA LYS A 13 9.32 14.27 1.06
C LYS A 13 8.54 13.61 2.20
N GLY A 14 8.84 12.34 2.46
CA GLY A 14 8.26 11.55 3.55
C GLY A 14 9.11 11.57 4.83
N THR A 15 8.63 10.84 5.84
CA THR A 15 9.29 10.65 7.14
C THR A 15 10.19 9.41 7.14
N ASN A 16 11.19 9.34 6.25
CA ASN A 16 12.17 8.25 6.27
C ASN A 16 13.36 8.58 7.20
N PRO A 17 13.49 7.95 8.39
CA PRO A 17 14.58 8.25 9.32
C PRO A 17 15.96 7.85 8.78
N HIS A 18 16.04 6.87 7.87
CA HIS A 18 17.29 6.42 7.29
C HIS A 18 17.80 7.33 6.17
N LYS A 19 16.91 8.11 5.54
CA LYS A 19 17.22 9.07 4.47
C LYS A 19 16.43 10.38 4.66
N PRO A 20 16.70 11.16 5.73
CA PRO A 20 15.94 12.36 6.03
C PRO A 20 16.00 13.37 4.89
N GLY A 21 14.90 14.07 4.64
CA GLY A 21 14.88 15.16 3.66
C GLY A 21 14.67 14.75 2.21
N ARG A 22 14.69 13.45 1.89
CA ARG A 22 14.58 12.96 0.51
C ARG A 22 13.14 12.70 0.11
N LYS A 23 12.86 12.86 -1.19
CA LYS A 23 11.61 12.43 -1.81
C LYS A 23 11.53 10.91 -1.76
N SER A 24 10.33 10.39 -1.56
CA SER A 24 10.06 8.96 -1.50
C SER A 24 8.66 8.67 -2.01
N TYR A 25 8.38 7.39 -2.21
CA TYR A 25 7.03 6.84 -2.28
C TYR A 25 6.69 6.06 -1.02
N HIS A 26 5.39 5.85 -0.81
CA HIS A 26 4.84 4.97 0.21
C HIS A 26 3.97 3.89 -0.44
N PRO A 27 4.57 2.88 -1.12
CA PRO A 27 3.83 1.92 -1.93
C PRO A 27 2.81 1.11 -1.11
N LEU A 28 1.68 0.79 -1.72
CA LEU A 28 0.80 -0.30 -1.26
C LEU A 28 0.88 -1.44 -2.25
N LEU A 29 1.02 -2.65 -1.73
CA LEU A 29 1.18 -3.87 -2.51
C LEU A 29 0.28 -4.95 -1.92
N ALA A 30 -0.38 -5.72 -2.80
CA ALA A 30 -1.12 -6.91 -2.44
C ALA A 30 -0.51 -8.11 -3.17
N PHE A 31 -0.28 -9.19 -2.44
CA PHE A 31 0.26 -10.43 -2.98
C PHE A 31 -0.61 -11.62 -2.59
N GLU A 32 -0.70 -12.59 -3.48
CA GLU A 32 -1.20 -13.93 -3.16
C GLU A 32 -0.17 -14.62 -2.22
N GLY A 33 -0.66 -15.31 -1.19
CA GLY A 33 0.17 -15.78 -0.08
C GLY A 33 1.05 -17.01 -0.37
N GLN A 34 0.70 -17.85 -1.35
CA GLN A 34 1.39 -19.10 -1.66
C GLN A 34 2.47 -18.92 -2.73
N ILE A 35 2.09 -18.38 -3.89
CA ILE A 35 2.97 -18.23 -5.06
C ILE A 35 3.56 -16.82 -5.18
N ARG A 36 3.20 -15.91 -4.26
CA ARG A 36 3.69 -14.52 -4.23
C ARG A 36 3.36 -13.74 -5.52
N LEU A 37 2.25 -14.09 -6.18
CA LEU A 37 1.75 -13.33 -7.32
C LEU A 37 1.35 -11.92 -6.86
N ASN A 38 1.84 -10.88 -7.53
CA ASN A 38 1.37 -9.52 -7.29
C ASN A 38 -0.05 -9.36 -7.84
N LEU A 39 -0.99 -9.04 -6.96
CA LEU A 39 -2.41 -8.89 -7.29
C LEU A 39 -2.77 -7.44 -7.60
N ASN A 40 -2.15 -6.50 -6.87
CA ASN A 40 -2.36 -5.06 -7.04
C ASN A 40 -1.16 -4.29 -6.47
N ALA A 41 -0.91 -3.11 -7.02
CA ALA A 41 0.14 -2.21 -6.58
C ALA A 41 -0.19 -0.75 -6.92
N VAL A 42 0.10 0.15 -5.98
CA VAL A 42 0.01 1.60 -6.23
C VAL A 42 1.19 2.32 -5.57
N LEU A 43 1.78 3.26 -6.30
CA LEU A 43 2.76 4.19 -5.77
C LEU A 43 2.04 5.40 -5.18
N ARG A 44 2.13 5.58 -3.86
CA ARG A 44 1.60 6.76 -3.18
C ARG A 44 2.71 7.75 -2.85
N PRO A 45 2.42 9.05 -2.73
CA PRO A 45 3.38 10.04 -2.24
C PRO A 45 4.03 9.62 -0.93
N GLY A 46 5.32 9.92 -0.76
CA GLY A 46 6.11 9.55 0.42
C GLY A 46 5.61 10.15 1.74
N ASN A 47 4.79 11.18 1.73
CA ASN A 47 4.20 11.76 2.94
C ASN A 47 2.81 11.18 3.30
N THR A 48 2.37 10.13 2.61
CA THR A 48 1.06 9.49 2.84
C THR A 48 1.06 8.67 4.12
N HIS A 49 0.01 8.78 4.93
CA HIS A 49 -0.18 7.95 6.13
C HIS A 49 -0.45 6.47 5.74
N PHE A 50 -0.18 5.53 6.64
CA PHE A 50 -0.30 4.10 6.37
C PHE A 50 -1.69 3.69 5.87
N SER A 51 -2.72 4.06 6.63
CA SER A 51 -4.12 3.70 6.39
C SER A 51 -4.81 4.48 5.26
N THR A 52 -4.23 5.58 4.78
CA THR A 52 -4.84 6.39 3.71
C THR A 52 -5.05 5.52 2.46
N ASP A 53 -6.27 5.53 1.92
CA ASP A 53 -6.70 4.76 0.74
C ASP A 53 -6.61 3.23 0.88
N ALA A 54 -6.34 2.70 2.08
CA ALA A 54 -6.14 1.26 2.27
C ALA A 54 -7.42 0.45 2.00
N ALA A 55 -8.58 0.96 2.43
CA ALA A 55 -9.86 0.30 2.20
C ALA A 55 -10.20 0.24 0.70
N ASP A 56 -10.05 1.37 -0.01
CA ASP A 56 -10.24 1.44 -1.46
C ASP A 56 -9.28 0.51 -2.20
N PHE A 57 -8.02 0.44 -1.78
CA PHE A 57 -7.03 -0.48 -2.36
C PHE A 57 -7.43 -1.95 -2.19
N VAL A 58 -7.98 -2.34 -1.04
CA VAL A 58 -8.50 -3.70 -0.80
C VAL A 58 -9.72 -3.97 -1.67
N GLN A 59 -10.68 -3.05 -1.73
CA GLN A 59 -11.86 -3.21 -2.58
C GLN A 59 -11.49 -3.33 -4.07
N GLN A 60 -10.54 -2.52 -4.55
CA GLN A 60 -9.99 -2.65 -5.91
C GLN A 60 -9.33 -4.01 -6.12
N THR A 61 -8.59 -4.51 -5.13
CA THR A 61 -7.96 -5.83 -5.19
C THR A 61 -9.01 -6.95 -5.26
N PHE A 62 -10.10 -6.87 -4.48
CA PHE A 62 -11.21 -7.83 -4.58
C PHE A 62 -11.90 -7.77 -5.94
N LYS A 63 -12.10 -6.58 -6.52
CA LYS A 63 -12.61 -6.44 -7.89
C LYS A 63 -11.71 -7.13 -8.92
N LEU A 64 -10.38 -7.02 -8.79
CA LEU A 64 -9.42 -7.71 -9.67
C LEU A 64 -9.44 -9.24 -9.50
N LEU A 65 -9.75 -9.73 -8.30
CA LEU A 65 -9.87 -11.16 -8.01
C LEU A 65 -11.17 -11.78 -8.55
N GLY A 66 -12.20 -10.95 -8.79
CA GLY A 66 -13.51 -11.41 -9.26
C GLY A 66 -14.15 -12.38 -8.28
N GLU A 67 -14.60 -13.54 -8.77
CA GLU A 67 -15.30 -14.55 -7.96
C GLU A 67 -14.37 -15.41 -7.08
N ARG A 68 -13.04 -15.18 -7.14
CA ARG A 68 -12.07 -15.96 -6.36
C ARG A 68 -12.19 -15.63 -4.89
N LYS A 69 -12.56 -16.63 -4.09
CA LYS A 69 -12.77 -16.47 -2.64
C LYS A 69 -11.45 -16.27 -1.90
N VAL A 70 -11.37 -15.19 -1.12
CA VAL A 70 -10.29 -14.93 -0.17
C VAL A 70 -10.64 -15.58 1.16
N LYS A 71 -9.80 -16.51 1.65
CA LYS A 71 -10.04 -17.18 2.95
C LYS A 71 -9.59 -16.33 4.14
N PHE A 72 -8.45 -15.66 4.00
CA PHE A 72 -7.90 -14.76 5.00
C PHE A 72 -6.95 -13.78 4.31
N ALA A 73 -6.80 -12.60 4.90
CA ALA A 73 -5.82 -11.60 4.50
C ALA A 73 -4.86 -11.35 5.67
N ARG A 74 -3.62 -10.95 5.36
CA ARG A 74 -2.64 -10.49 6.35
C ARG A 74 -2.22 -9.08 5.98
N PHE A 75 -2.18 -8.20 6.97
CA PHE A 75 -1.84 -6.80 6.80
C PHE A 75 -1.11 -6.30 8.04
N ASP A 76 -0.38 -5.21 7.89
CA ASP A 76 0.32 -4.56 9.01
C ASP A 76 -0.67 -3.87 9.97
N LYS A 77 -0.28 -3.72 11.25
CA LYS A 77 -1.10 -3.04 12.26
C LYS A 77 -1.48 -1.61 11.89
N GLY A 78 -0.69 -0.94 11.04
CA GLY A 78 -0.94 0.42 10.57
C GLY A 78 -2.21 0.56 9.70
N PHE A 79 -2.82 -0.55 9.29
CA PHE A 79 -4.12 -0.57 8.59
C PHE A 79 -5.32 -0.76 9.52
N GLY A 80 -5.10 -0.94 10.83
CA GLY A 80 -6.18 -1.25 11.76
C GLY A 80 -7.20 -0.12 11.92
N GLY A 81 -8.48 -0.48 11.88
CA GLY A 81 -9.62 0.42 12.07
C GLY A 81 -10.95 -0.29 11.75
N GLU A 82 -12.05 0.13 12.36
CA GLU A 82 -13.38 -0.49 12.16
C GLU A 82 -13.80 -0.53 10.69
N GLU A 83 -13.55 0.55 9.96
CA GLU A 83 -13.83 0.64 8.53
C GLU A 83 -13.05 -0.41 7.75
N PHE A 84 -11.75 -0.60 8.05
CA PHE A 84 -10.92 -1.57 7.34
C PHE A 84 -11.27 -3.02 7.70
N TYR A 85 -11.68 -3.28 8.93
CA TYR A 85 -12.08 -4.61 9.40
C TYR A 85 -13.46 -5.04 8.91
N SER A 86 -14.30 -4.11 8.46
CA SER A 86 -15.64 -4.41 7.97
C SER A 86 -15.71 -4.70 6.46
N LEU A 87 -14.57 -4.64 5.75
CA LEU A 87 -14.42 -5.01 4.33
C LEU A 87 -14.53 -6.52 4.09
#